data_AF-R6NKA8-F1
#
_entry.id   AF-R6NKA8-F1
#
_cell.length_a   1.000
_cell.length_b   1.000
_cell.length_c   1.000
_cell.angle_alpha   90.00
_cell.angle_beta   90.00
_cell.angle_gamma   90.00
#
_symmetry.space_group_name_H-M   'P 1'
#
loop_
_entity.id
_entity.type
_entity.pdbx_description
1 polymer ?
#
loop_
_entity_poly.entity_id
_entity_poly.type
_entity_poly.pdbx_seq_one_letter_code
_entity_poly.pdbx_strand_id
1 'polypeptide(L)'
;MDNRELERLMDRYRRELIEFSRMNSGKNSVGEEPDEREKRQMDAESGGTSYERDRSDPLPAPTLEPEPQPEPEPEPEAEAEPAQVQITPARNLASMSGSNTPDTMNNQSASADIPRLLRQSCEIIANEPTATEEQRRRCREINEFLTANDETGTMRVEATAANRAFGICSARVMIFLPLPSGNVTVFDGLTNVNGSSLSVTLPAPPKSLSQQEDNGGKAPFAVYSVYVEHPSYVRAIFTNVPVFSGTESIQPVAMLAKTAGAQEPDPIVVDQSERNSL
;
A
#
# COMPACT_ATOMS: atom_id res chain seq x y z
N MET A 1 11.68 36.48 -2.28
CA MET A 1 10.23 36.70 -2.50
C MET A 1 9.76 37.66 -1.45
N ASP A 2 9.17 38.77 -1.88
CA ASP A 2 8.57 39.78 -0.98
C ASP A 2 7.23 39.25 -0.44
N ASN A 3 6.87 39.56 0.81
CA ASN A 3 5.61 39.14 1.43
C ASN A 3 4.39 39.61 0.62
N ARG A 4 4.52 40.75 -0.08
CA ARG A 4 3.50 41.26 -1.00
C ARG A 4 3.33 40.43 -2.28
N GLU A 5 4.36 39.71 -2.71
CA GLU A 5 4.25 38.78 -3.83
C GLU A 5 3.56 37.48 -3.42
N LEU A 6 3.79 37.03 -2.18
CA LEU A 6 3.14 35.86 -1.61
C LEU A 6 1.65 36.10 -1.39
N GLU A 7 1.25 37.26 -0.85
CA GLU A 7 -0.17 37.62 -0.72
C GLU A 7 -0.88 37.67 -2.08
N ARG A 8 -0.24 38.25 -3.11
CA ARG A 8 -0.80 38.27 -4.48
C ARG A 8 -0.90 36.88 -5.10
N LEU A 9 -0.01 35.96 -4.73
CA LEU A 9 -0.05 34.59 -5.19
C LEU A 9 -1.20 33.83 -4.52
N MET A 10 -1.37 33.99 -3.20
CA MET A 10 -2.46 33.37 -2.44
C MET A 10 -3.83 33.90 -2.85
N ASP A 11 -3.95 35.20 -3.14
CA ASP A 11 -5.19 35.81 -3.64
C ASP A 11 -5.56 35.36 -5.06
N ARG A 12 -4.57 35.01 -5.88
CA ARG A 12 -4.79 34.45 -7.21
C ARG A 12 -5.27 33.00 -7.10
N TYR A 13 -4.59 32.21 -6.26
CA TYR A 13 -4.92 30.82 -6.02
C TYR A 13 -6.31 30.66 -5.39
N ARG A 14 -6.69 31.56 -4.46
CA ARG A 14 -8.02 31.57 -3.85
C ARG A 14 -9.12 31.86 -4.87
N ARG A 15 -8.87 32.75 -5.84
CA ARG A 15 -9.82 33.05 -6.92
C ARG A 15 -10.00 31.87 -7.87
N GLU A 16 -8.91 31.20 -8.25
CA GLU A 16 -8.96 30.01 -9.10
C GLU A 16 -9.73 28.85 -8.45
N LEU A 17 -9.56 28.64 -7.13
CA LEU A 17 -10.32 27.62 -6.39
C LEU A 17 -11.84 27.91 -6.35
N ILE A 18 -12.21 29.18 -6.21
CA ILE A 18 -13.63 29.61 -6.22
C ILE A 18 -14.22 29.41 -7.63
N GLU A 19 -13.49 29.77 -8.69
CA GLU A 19 -13.93 29.52 -10.06
C GLU A 19 -14.06 28.03 -10.36
N PHE A 20 -13.09 27.22 -9.94
CA PHE A 20 -13.12 25.76 -10.14
C PHE A 20 -14.31 25.12 -9.42
N SER A 21 -14.59 25.55 -8.19
CA SER A 21 -15.76 25.10 -7.43
C SER A 21 -17.07 25.50 -8.14
N ARG A 22 -17.13 26.71 -8.69
CA ARG A 22 -18.31 27.20 -9.44
C ARG A 22 -18.51 26.46 -10.77
N MET A 23 -17.43 26.14 -11.48
CA MET A 23 -17.44 25.37 -12.73
C MET A 23 -17.88 23.92 -12.50
N ASN A 24 -17.48 23.31 -11.38
CA ASN A 24 -17.82 21.92 -11.05
C ASN A 24 -19.17 21.77 -10.34
N SER A 25 -19.68 22.83 -9.70
CA SER A 25 -21.01 22.81 -9.08
C SER A 25 -22.17 22.87 -10.10
N GLY A 26 -21.88 23.17 -11.38
CA GLY A 26 -22.88 23.22 -12.46
C GLY A 26 -23.09 21.92 -13.27
N LYS A 27 -22.44 20.80 -12.93
CA LYS A 27 -22.55 19.54 -13.70
C LYS A 27 -23.20 18.36 -12.98
N ASN A 28 -23.68 18.55 -11.75
CA ASN A 28 -24.59 17.60 -11.09
C ASN A 28 -25.86 18.33 -10.66
N SER A 29 -26.87 18.34 -11.54
CA SER A 29 -28.24 18.70 -11.16
C SER A 29 -29.19 17.58 -11.56
N VAL A 30 -29.43 16.65 -10.63
CA VAL A 30 -30.72 15.97 -10.49
C VAL A 30 -31.07 15.96 -9.00
N GLY A 31 -32.02 16.85 -8.66
CA GLY A 31 -33.02 16.75 -7.61
C GLY A 31 -32.61 16.44 -6.17
N GLU A 32 -32.61 17.46 -5.31
CA GLU A 32 -33.47 17.51 -4.13
C GLU A 32 -33.52 18.97 -3.60
N GLU A 33 -34.73 19.53 -3.51
CA GLU A 33 -35.01 20.81 -2.84
C GLU A 33 -34.78 20.65 -1.33
N PRO A 34 -34.10 21.59 -0.65
CA PRO A 34 -34.01 21.57 0.81
C PRO A 34 -35.33 22.04 1.41
N ASP A 35 -35.89 21.18 2.27
CA ASP A 35 -37.05 21.40 3.13
C ASP A 35 -36.94 22.72 3.92
N GLU A 36 -38.07 23.44 4.04
CA GLU A 36 -38.21 24.80 4.60
C GLU A 36 -37.88 24.91 6.11
N ARG A 37 -37.24 23.91 6.71
CA ARG A 37 -36.92 23.87 8.15
C ARG A 37 -35.57 24.48 8.49
N GLU A 38 -34.65 24.63 7.54
CA GLU A 38 -33.29 25.15 7.78
C GLU A 38 -33.13 26.66 7.55
N LYS A 39 -34.17 27.33 7.02
CA LYS A 39 -34.20 28.80 6.91
C LYS A 39 -34.54 29.52 8.22
N ARG A 40 -34.88 28.80 9.29
CA ARG A 40 -35.26 29.43 10.58
C ARG A 40 -34.14 29.48 11.61
N GLN A 41 -32.95 28.96 11.32
CA GLN A 41 -31.87 28.84 12.30
C GLN A 41 -30.66 29.76 12.04
N MET A 42 -30.71 30.65 11.04
CA MET A 42 -29.61 31.59 10.72
C MET A 42 -30.00 33.08 10.79
N ASP A 43 -31.19 33.42 11.30
CA ASP A 43 -31.63 34.81 11.50
C ASP A 43 -31.56 35.28 12.97
N ALA A 44 -30.96 34.51 13.89
CA ALA A 44 -31.00 34.81 15.32
C ALA A 44 -29.74 35.44 15.94
N GLU A 45 -28.60 35.53 15.24
CA GLU A 45 -27.38 36.10 15.82
C GLU A 45 -26.66 37.05 14.88
N SER A 46 -27.37 38.09 14.44
CA SER A 46 -26.72 39.33 14.02
C SER A 46 -27.58 40.53 14.43
N GLY A 47 -27.19 41.16 15.53
CA GLY A 47 -27.88 42.35 16.05
C GLY A 47 -27.21 42.86 17.31
N GLY A 48 -26.18 43.69 17.15
CA GLY A 48 -25.56 44.41 18.27
C GLY A 48 -26.46 45.50 18.84
N THR A 49 -26.36 45.75 20.15
CA THR A 49 -26.63 47.00 20.89
C THR A 49 -25.93 46.86 22.26
N SER A 50 -24.93 47.64 22.63
CA SER A 50 -24.93 49.03 23.12
C SER A 50 -25.58 49.23 24.52
N TYR A 51 -24.71 49.38 25.52
CA TYR A 51 -24.80 50.18 26.76
C TYR A 51 -25.90 49.92 27.83
N GLU A 52 -25.36 49.68 29.04
CA GLU A 52 -25.83 50.09 30.37
C GLU A 52 -27.09 49.46 30.99
N ARG A 53 -26.86 48.69 32.07
CA ARG A 53 -27.54 48.96 33.34
C ARG A 53 -26.70 48.53 34.54
N ASP A 54 -26.29 49.54 35.28
CA ASP A 54 -25.91 49.55 36.69
C ASP A 54 -26.86 48.69 37.56
N ARG A 55 -26.29 47.76 38.33
CA ARG A 55 -26.73 47.48 39.71
C ARG A 55 -25.66 46.69 40.46
N SER A 56 -25.24 47.32 41.53
CA SER A 56 -24.32 46.91 42.57
C SER A 56 -24.67 45.54 43.16
N ASP A 57 -23.73 44.60 43.08
CA ASP A 57 -23.57 43.53 44.07
C ASP A 57 -22.07 43.21 44.18
N PRO A 58 -21.45 43.30 45.38
CA PRO A 58 -20.07 42.88 45.55
C PRO A 58 -19.99 41.36 45.39
N LEU A 59 -19.21 40.89 44.42
CA LEU A 59 -18.86 39.48 44.30
C LEU A 59 -18.21 39.00 45.61
N PRO A 60 -18.64 37.88 46.19
CA PRO A 60 -17.96 37.29 47.35
C PRO A 60 -16.52 36.92 46.96
N ALA A 61 -15.58 37.22 47.85
CA ALA A 61 -14.17 36.87 47.66
C ALA A 61 -14.02 35.36 47.39
N PRO A 62 -13.09 34.95 46.50
CA PRO A 62 -12.87 33.54 46.23
C PRO A 62 -12.38 32.86 47.51
N THR A 63 -13.18 31.92 48.02
CA THR A 63 -12.71 30.91 48.97
C THR A 63 -11.59 30.13 48.30
N LEU A 64 -10.39 30.21 48.86
CA LEU A 64 -9.24 29.39 48.46
C LEU A 64 -9.64 27.92 48.63
N GLU A 65 -9.84 27.21 47.53
CA GLU A 65 -9.83 25.75 47.54
C GLU A 65 -8.44 25.29 48.05
N PRO A 66 -8.38 24.33 48.99
CA PRO A 66 -7.10 23.78 49.42
C PRO A 66 -6.43 23.11 48.22
N GLU A 67 -5.16 23.47 47.97
CA GLU A 67 -4.34 22.85 46.94
C GLU A 67 -4.38 21.32 47.08
N PRO A 68 -4.53 20.56 45.97
CA PRO A 68 -4.50 19.11 46.04
C PRO A 68 -3.13 18.68 46.57
N GLN A 69 -3.14 17.88 47.65
CA GLN A 69 -1.91 17.31 48.19
C GLN A 69 -1.20 16.48 47.10
N PRO A 70 0.14 16.50 47.05
CA PRO A 70 0.89 15.74 46.06
C PRO A 70 0.57 14.25 46.21
N GLU A 71 0.20 13.60 45.10
CA GLU A 71 0.05 12.15 45.04
C GLU A 71 1.38 11.49 45.47
N PRO A 72 1.33 10.38 46.24
CA PRO A 72 2.54 9.68 46.64
C PRO A 72 3.30 9.19 45.42
N GLU A 73 4.62 9.43 45.41
CA GLU A 73 5.52 8.88 44.38
C GLU A 73 5.34 7.36 44.29
N PRO A 74 5.24 6.79 43.07
CA PRO A 74 5.13 5.34 42.93
C PRO A 74 6.38 4.67 43.48
N GLU A 75 6.19 3.71 44.38
CA GLU A 75 7.25 2.82 44.85
C GLU A 75 7.93 2.13 43.66
N PRO A 76 9.24 1.86 43.72
CA PRO A 76 9.97 1.24 42.61
C PRO A 76 9.41 -0.17 42.38
N GLU A 77 8.68 -0.35 41.28
CA GLU A 77 8.31 -1.68 40.79
C GLU A 77 9.59 -2.48 40.54
N ALA A 78 9.66 -3.66 41.14
CA ALA A 78 10.76 -4.58 41.02
C ALA A 78 11.07 -4.88 39.55
N GLU A 79 12.32 -4.67 39.17
CA GLU A 79 12.89 -5.06 37.89
C GLU A 79 12.76 -6.58 37.72
N ALA A 80 11.73 -7.02 36.98
CA ALA A 80 11.56 -8.42 36.61
C ALA A 80 12.48 -8.74 35.43
N GLU A 81 13.40 -9.67 35.64
CA GLU A 81 14.23 -10.29 34.60
C GLU A 81 13.37 -10.78 33.41
N PRO A 82 13.92 -10.80 32.18
CA PRO A 82 13.17 -11.19 30.99
C PRO A 82 12.87 -12.70 31.00
N ALA A 83 11.69 -13.07 31.50
CA ALA A 83 11.14 -14.39 31.28
C ALA A 83 10.67 -14.52 29.82
N GLN A 84 11.28 -15.45 29.10
CA GLN A 84 10.93 -15.82 27.73
C GLN A 84 9.48 -16.33 27.69
N VAL A 85 8.56 -15.52 27.15
CA VAL A 85 7.19 -15.95 26.88
C VAL A 85 7.19 -16.79 25.61
N GLN A 86 7.02 -18.10 25.78
CA GLN A 86 6.73 -19.01 24.69
C GLN A 86 5.30 -18.78 24.22
N ILE A 87 5.14 -18.22 23.02
CA ILE A 87 3.85 -18.09 22.36
C ILE A 87 3.46 -19.48 21.86
N THR A 88 2.46 -20.10 22.48
CA THR A 88 1.78 -21.28 21.94
C THR A 88 0.73 -20.83 20.93
N PRO A 89 0.81 -21.21 19.64
CA PRO A 89 -0.28 -20.96 18.71
C PRO A 89 -1.41 -21.95 18.98
N ALA A 90 -2.62 -21.40 19.14
CA ALA A 90 -3.86 -22.14 19.16
C ALA A 90 -4.02 -22.99 17.89
N ARG A 91 -4.55 -24.19 18.13
CA ARG A 91 -4.73 -25.30 17.21
C ARG A 91 -5.91 -25.04 16.25
N ASN A 92 -5.69 -25.45 15.00
CA ASN A 92 -6.66 -25.88 13.96
C ASN A 92 -7.42 -24.82 13.13
N LEU A 93 -7.02 -24.75 11.85
CA LEU A 93 -7.74 -25.46 10.78
C LEU A 93 -6.74 -25.90 9.70
N ALA A 94 -6.13 -27.05 9.93
CA ALA A 94 -5.55 -27.86 8.88
C ALA A 94 -6.68 -28.56 8.14
N SER A 95 -6.82 -28.27 6.85
CA SER A 95 -7.42 -29.15 5.83
C SER A 95 -7.10 -28.57 4.46
N MET A 96 -5.92 -28.92 3.93
CA MET A 96 -5.78 -29.65 2.67
C MET A 96 -4.29 -29.97 2.52
N SER A 97 -3.99 -31.22 2.84
CA SER A 97 -2.70 -31.85 2.62
C SER A 97 -2.33 -31.83 1.14
N GLY A 98 -1.12 -31.34 0.89
CA GLY A 98 -0.44 -31.33 -0.39
C GLY A 98 0.97 -30.79 -0.17
N SER A 99 1.69 -31.42 0.75
CA SER A 99 3.08 -31.14 1.09
C SER A 99 3.93 -31.13 -0.18
N ASN A 100 4.29 -29.93 -0.61
CA ASN A 100 5.53 -29.56 -1.31
C ASN A 100 5.65 -28.03 -1.19
N THR A 101 5.79 -27.53 0.03
CA THR A 101 6.50 -26.27 0.23
C THR A 101 7.98 -26.58 0.02
N PRO A 102 8.67 -26.00 -0.97
CA PRO A 102 10.11 -25.92 -0.88
C PRO A 102 10.39 -25.16 0.41
N ASP A 103 11.09 -25.82 1.32
CA ASP A 103 11.55 -25.26 2.57
C ASP A 103 11.95 -23.79 2.38
N THR A 104 11.41 -22.95 3.26
CA THR A 104 11.97 -21.67 3.72
C THR A 104 13.24 -21.30 2.97
N MET A 105 13.13 -20.45 1.95
CA MET A 105 14.29 -19.91 1.25
C MET A 105 15.19 -19.26 2.29
N ASN A 106 16.26 -19.97 2.58
CA ASN A 106 17.28 -19.63 3.54
C ASN A 106 17.84 -18.25 3.21
N ASN A 107 18.01 -17.48 4.27
CA ASN A 107 18.50 -16.12 4.29
C ASN A 107 19.93 -16.08 3.73
N GLN A 108 20.07 -15.82 2.43
CA GLN A 108 21.32 -15.35 1.83
C GLN A 108 21.02 -14.09 1.05
N SER A 109 21.45 -12.97 1.61
CA SER A 109 21.47 -11.65 0.99
C SER A 109 22.13 -11.71 -0.39
N ALA A 110 21.30 -11.73 -1.43
CA ALA A 110 21.55 -11.31 -2.80
C ALA A 110 20.17 -11.21 -3.48
N SER A 111 20.02 -10.39 -4.53
CA SER A 111 18.81 -10.36 -5.37
C SER A 111 18.32 -11.79 -5.63
N ALA A 112 17.06 -12.09 -5.33
CA ALA A 112 16.52 -13.43 -5.57
C ALA A 112 16.57 -13.71 -7.08
N ASP A 113 17.43 -14.64 -7.50
CA ASP A 113 17.56 -15.08 -8.89
C ASP A 113 16.42 -16.05 -9.24
N ILE A 114 15.26 -15.48 -9.56
CA ILE A 114 14.02 -16.22 -9.80
C ILE A 114 14.14 -17.20 -10.96
N PRO A 115 14.75 -16.88 -12.13
CA PRO A 115 14.94 -17.87 -13.18
C PRO A 115 15.62 -19.16 -12.68
N ARG A 116 16.66 -19.03 -11.85
CA ARG A 116 17.37 -20.19 -11.29
C ARG A 116 16.48 -21.00 -10.35
N LEU A 117 15.76 -20.32 -9.46
CA LEU A 117 14.89 -20.95 -8.46
C LEU A 117 13.71 -21.70 -9.12
N LEU A 118 13.11 -21.10 -10.16
CA LEU A 118 12.04 -21.72 -10.92
C LEU A 118 12.52 -22.99 -11.64
N ARG A 119 13.68 -22.94 -12.31
CA ARG A 119 14.29 -24.13 -12.95
C ARG A 119 14.54 -25.24 -11.95
N GLN A 120 15.18 -24.91 -10.83
CA GLN A 120 15.47 -25.88 -9.77
C GLN A 120 14.19 -26.53 -9.22
N SER A 121 13.12 -25.74 -9.02
CA SER A 121 11.84 -26.29 -8.56
C SER A 121 11.22 -27.26 -9.58
N CYS A 122 11.32 -26.96 -10.88
CA CYS A 122 10.84 -27.84 -11.94
C CYS A 122 11.67 -29.11 -12.07
N GLU A 123 12.99 -29.03 -11.89
CA GLU A 123 13.89 -30.20 -11.88
C GLU A 123 13.56 -31.17 -10.74
N ILE A 124 13.26 -30.63 -9.54
CA ILE A 124 12.81 -31.46 -8.39
C ILE A 124 11.52 -32.18 -8.75
N ILE A 125 10.51 -31.46 -9.25
CA ILE A 125 9.21 -32.04 -9.62
C ILE A 125 9.35 -33.08 -10.75
N ALA A 126 10.25 -32.86 -11.71
CA ALA A 126 10.50 -33.80 -12.80
C ALA A 126 11.06 -35.14 -12.29
N ASN A 127 11.85 -35.11 -11.22
CA ASN A 127 12.45 -36.30 -10.62
C ASN A 127 11.58 -36.93 -9.51
N GLU A 128 10.47 -36.29 -9.13
CA GLU A 128 9.58 -36.76 -8.07
C GLU A 128 8.54 -37.76 -8.63
N PRO A 129 8.61 -39.06 -8.27
CA PRO A 129 7.71 -40.08 -8.83
C PRO A 129 6.24 -39.81 -8.46
N THR A 130 6.01 -39.22 -7.28
CA THR A 130 4.69 -38.94 -6.73
C THR A 130 4.08 -37.61 -7.20
N ALA A 131 4.80 -36.85 -8.03
CA ALA A 131 4.32 -35.57 -8.54
C ALA A 131 2.99 -35.71 -9.28
N THR A 132 2.04 -34.82 -8.96
CA THR A 132 0.72 -34.78 -9.58
C THR A 132 0.79 -34.28 -11.02
N GLU A 133 -0.22 -34.59 -11.83
CA GLU A 133 -0.29 -34.06 -13.21
C GLU A 133 -0.38 -32.53 -13.22
N GLU A 134 -1.01 -31.92 -12.21
CA GLU A 134 -1.07 -30.47 -12.06
C GLU A 134 0.33 -29.86 -11.81
N GLN A 135 1.13 -30.49 -10.95
CA GLN A 135 2.52 -30.05 -10.71
C GLN A 135 3.35 -30.17 -11.98
N ARG A 136 3.24 -31.30 -12.70
CA ARG A 136 3.95 -31.51 -13.97
C ARG A 136 3.51 -30.52 -15.05
N ARG A 137 2.21 -30.25 -15.15
CA ARG A 137 1.66 -29.23 -16.06
C ARG A 137 2.22 -27.85 -15.75
N ARG A 138 2.20 -27.44 -14.48
CA ARG A 138 2.75 -26.15 -14.05
C ARG A 138 4.24 -26.03 -14.39
N CYS A 139 5.03 -27.08 -14.21
CA CYS A 139 6.45 -27.07 -14.62
C CYS A 139 6.64 -26.90 -16.13
N ARG A 140 5.78 -27.50 -16.97
CA ARG A 140 5.80 -27.27 -18.42
C ARG A 140 5.56 -25.80 -18.75
N GLU A 141 4.51 -25.20 -18.17
CA GLU A 141 4.17 -23.79 -18.37
C GLU A 141 5.29 -22.85 -17.88
N ILE A 142 5.92 -23.15 -16.73
CA ILE A 142 7.09 -22.41 -16.23
C ILE A 142 8.25 -22.51 -17.22
N ASN A 143 8.59 -23.71 -17.71
CA ASN A 143 9.71 -23.90 -18.62
C ASN A 143 9.46 -23.22 -19.97
N GLU A 144 8.23 -23.26 -20.49
CA GLU A 144 7.83 -22.50 -21.68
C GLU A 144 8.01 -21.00 -21.45
N PHE A 145 7.55 -20.47 -20.32
CA PHE A 145 7.74 -19.07 -19.95
C PHE A 145 9.23 -18.72 -19.88
N LEU A 146 10.06 -19.51 -19.21
CA LEU A 146 11.51 -19.28 -19.09
C LEU A 146 12.25 -19.39 -20.42
N THR A 147 11.72 -20.15 -21.38
CA THR A 147 12.29 -20.26 -22.73
C THR A 147 11.97 -19.02 -23.56
N ALA A 148 10.77 -18.45 -23.40
CA ALA A 148 10.38 -17.20 -24.05
C ALA A 148 11.01 -15.95 -23.39
N ASN A 149 11.48 -16.09 -22.15
CA ASN A 149 12.03 -15.03 -21.30
C ASN A 149 13.42 -15.43 -20.78
N ASP A 150 14.37 -15.55 -21.70
CA ASP A 150 15.73 -16.06 -21.45
C ASP A 150 16.72 -15.00 -20.97
N GLU A 151 16.36 -13.72 -21.05
CA GLU A 151 17.07 -12.61 -20.39
C GLU A 151 16.40 -12.24 -19.06
N THR A 152 16.92 -11.22 -18.37
CA THR A 152 16.41 -10.82 -17.05
C THR A 152 16.29 -9.32 -16.90
N GLY A 153 15.23 -8.92 -16.18
CA GLY A 153 15.08 -7.58 -15.62
C GLY A 153 15.18 -7.63 -14.09
N THR A 154 15.08 -6.47 -13.46
CA THR A 154 15.01 -6.36 -12.00
C THR A 154 13.72 -5.67 -11.60
N MET A 155 13.07 -6.11 -10.52
CA MET A 155 11.93 -5.40 -9.92
C MET A 155 12.20 -5.08 -8.46
N ARG A 156 11.82 -3.86 -8.05
CA ARG A 156 11.82 -3.41 -6.66
C ARG A 156 10.51 -2.71 -6.35
N VAL A 157 9.92 -3.01 -5.21
CA VAL A 157 8.66 -2.40 -4.76
C VAL A 157 8.96 -1.32 -3.72
N GLU A 158 8.35 -0.16 -3.89
CA GLU A 158 8.49 0.98 -2.98
C GLU A 158 7.12 1.33 -2.38
N ALA A 159 6.87 0.83 -1.17
CA ALA A 159 5.67 1.06 -0.40
C ALA A 159 5.79 2.36 0.41
N THR A 160 4.91 3.32 0.13
CA THR A 160 4.95 4.64 0.78
C THR A 160 3.55 5.13 1.16
N ALA A 161 3.50 6.04 2.13
CA ALA A 161 2.31 6.75 2.56
C ALA A 161 2.48 8.27 2.39
N ALA A 162 1.38 9.01 2.57
CA ALA A 162 1.35 10.47 2.58
C ALA A 162 2.09 11.10 1.38
N ASN A 163 1.70 10.71 0.16
CA ASN A 163 2.32 11.19 -1.08
C ASN A 163 3.84 10.98 -1.14
N ARG A 164 4.30 9.76 -0.83
CA ARG A 164 5.72 9.37 -0.80
C ARG A 164 6.58 10.04 0.29
N ALA A 165 5.96 10.73 1.25
CA ALA A 165 6.71 11.37 2.34
C ALA A 165 7.30 10.34 3.31
N PHE A 166 6.65 9.18 3.48
CA PHE A 166 7.09 8.15 4.42
C PHE A 166 7.16 6.78 3.76
N GLY A 167 8.29 6.10 3.95
CA GLY A 167 8.42 4.68 3.63
C GLY A 167 7.65 3.83 4.65
N ILE A 168 7.00 2.78 4.17
CA ILE A 168 6.28 1.83 5.04
C ILE A 168 7.20 0.66 5.30
N CYS A 169 7.71 0.56 6.52
CA CYS A 169 8.51 -0.57 6.97
C CYS A 169 7.65 -1.82 7.16
N SER A 170 8.21 -3.01 6.91
CA SER A 170 7.58 -4.30 7.16
C SER A 170 6.25 -4.52 6.41
N ALA A 171 6.04 -3.85 5.28
CA ALA A 171 4.98 -4.24 4.36
C ALA A 171 5.39 -5.52 3.65
N ARG A 172 4.52 -6.52 3.65
CA ARG A 172 4.73 -7.78 2.92
C ARG A 172 4.48 -7.55 1.45
N VAL A 173 5.46 -7.88 0.63
CA VAL A 173 5.46 -7.78 -0.81
C VAL A 173 5.49 -9.18 -1.39
N MET A 174 4.45 -9.53 -2.15
CA MET A 174 4.38 -10.78 -2.89
C MET A 174 4.34 -10.48 -4.39
N ILE A 175 5.22 -11.12 -5.16
CA ILE A 175 5.25 -11.01 -6.62
C ILE A 175 4.82 -12.35 -7.20
N PHE A 176 3.91 -12.31 -8.15
CA PHE A 176 3.33 -13.47 -8.81
C PHE A 176 3.62 -13.46 -10.30
N LEU A 177 4.03 -14.62 -10.80
CA LEU A 177 4.05 -14.95 -12.22
C LEU A 177 2.67 -15.54 -12.60
N PRO A 178 1.86 -14.85 -13.42
CA PRO A 178 0.61 -15.40 -13.93
C PRO A 178 0.87 -16.50 -14.95
N LEU A 179 0.29 -17.68 -14.75
CA LEU A 179 0.30 -18.80 -15.69
C LEU A 179 -1.12 -19.30 -15.96
N PRO A 180 -1.37 -20.04 -17.08
CA PRO A 180 -2.67 -20.65 -17.35
C PRO A 180 -3.16 -21.60 -16.24
N SER A 181 -2.26 -22.28 -15.55
CA SER A 181 -2.56 -23.14 -14.38
C SER A 181 -2.71 -22.39 -13.05
N GLY A 182 -2.67 -21.05 -13.09
CA GLY A 182 -2.77 -20.16 -11.93
C GLY A 182 -1.45 -19.48 -11.58
N ASN A 183 -1.53 -18.55 -10.63
CA ASN A 183 -0.39 -17.74 -10.24
C ASN A 183 0.68 -18.55 -9.50
N VAL A 184 1.94 -18.27 -9.78
CA VAL A 184 3.10 -18.79 -9.05
C VAL A 184 3.72 -17.65 -8.25
N THR A 185 3.83 -17.81 -6.93
CA THR A 185 4.58 -16.86 -6.09
C THR A 185 6.06 -16.98 -6.43
N VAL A 186 6.64 -15.91 -6.95
CA VAL A 186 8.06 -15.84 -7.29
C VAL A 186 8.88 -15.05 -6.27
N PHE A 187 8.23 -14.20 -5.49
CA PHE A 187 8.87 -13.48 -4.39
C PHE A 187 7.87 -13.28 -3.25
N ASP A 188 8.36 -13.38 -2.02
CA ASP A 188 7.66 -13.05 -0.79
C ASP A 188 8.69 -12.46 0.18
N GLY A 189 8.55 -11.18 0.52
CA GLY A 189 9.51 -10.47 1.34
C GLY A 189 8.92 -9.24 2.01
N LEU A 190 9.72 -8.57 2.83
CA LEU A 190 9.31 -7.38 3.56
C LEU A 190 10.04 -6.13 3.04
N THR A 191 9.38 -4.99 3.12
CA THR A 191 10.01 -3.69 2.93
C THR A 191 10.86 -3.28 4.14
N ASN A 192 11.96 -2.56 3.88
CA ASN A 192 12.79 -1.96 4.92
C ASN A 192 12.23 -0.62 5.42
N VAL A 193 12.97 0.06 6.31
CA VAL A 193 12.59 1.35 6.90
C VAL A 193 12.31 2.47 5.89
N ASN A 194 12.88 2.38 4.69
CA ASN A 194 12.66 3.35 3.62
C ASN A 194 11.46 2.98 2.73
N GLY A 195 10.72 1.92 3.05
CA GLY A 195 9.61 1.42 2.25
C GLY A 195 10.03 0.58 1.05
N SER A 196 11.32 0.24 0.92
CA SER A 196 11.83 -0.50 -0.24
C SER A 196 11.89 -2.00 0.05
N SER A 197 11.41 -2.82 -0.88
CA SER A 197 11.71 -4.26 -0.89
C SER A 197 13.17 -4.51 -1.29
N LEU A 198 13.61 -5.76 -1.16
CA LEU A 198 14.78 -6.24 -1.90
C LEU A 198 14.49 -6.14 -3.42
N SER A 199 15.53 -5.86 -4.19
CA SER A 199 15.48 -6.01 -5.65
C SER A 199 15.50 -7.50 -6.01
N VAL A 200 14.69 -7.88 -7.00
CA VAL A 200 14.49 -9.27 -7.42
C VAL A 200 14.77 -9.39 -8.91
N THR A 201 15.57 -10.37 -9.30
CA THR A 201 15.90 -10.65 -10.70
C THR A 201 14.83 -11.55 -11.30
N LEU A 202 14.14 -11.09 -12.35
CA LEU A 202 13.00 -11.77 -12.95
C LEU A 202 13.25 -12.09 -14.42
N PRO A 203 12.75 -13.23 -14.92
CA PRO A 203 12.79 -13.52 -16.36
C PRO A 203 12.11 -12.41 -17.16
N ALA A 204 12.73 -12.00 -18.26
CA ALA A 204 12.17 -11.05 -19.19
C ALA A 204 12.48 -11.47 -20.64
N PRO A 205 11.69 -11.03 -21.63
CA PRO A 205 12.02 -11.28 -23.02
C PRO A 205 13.35 -10.60 -23.40
N PRO A 206 14.02 -11.06 -24.47
CA PRO A 206 15.22 -10.42 -24.98
C PRO A 206 15.05 -8.92 -25.17
N LYS A 207 16.07 -8.14 -24.76
CA LYS A 207 16.10 -6.68 -24.90
C LYS A 207 15.87 -6.23 -26.34
N SER A 208 16.31 -7.02 -27.31
CA SER A 208 16.10 -6.76 -28.74
C SER A 208 14.61 -6.57 -29.10
N LEU A 209 13.69 -7.28 -28.44
CA LEU A 209 12.24 -7.15 -28.69
C LEU A 209 11.68 -5.79 -28.27
N SER A 210 12.34 -5.10 -27.33
CA SER A 210 12.00 -3.73 -26.94
C SER A 210 12.64 -2.65 -27.82
N GLN A 211 13.61 -3.03 -28.66
CA GLN A 211 14.37 -2.11 -29.50
C GLN A 211 13.93 -2.15 -30.96
N GLN A 212 13.01 -3.05 -31.32
CA GLN A 212 12.44 -3.18 -32.65
C GLN A 212 11.01 -2.64 -32.67
N GLU A 213 10.67 -1.85 -33.69
CA GLU A 213 9.30 -1.37 -33.91
C GLU A 213 8.34 -2.50 -34.27
N ASP A 214 8.80 -3.47 -35.07
CA ASP A 214 8.07 -4.70 -35.40
C ASP A 214 8.78 -5.90 -34.81
N ASN A 215 8.25 -6.41 -33.71
CA ASN A 215 8.74 -7.59 -33.01
C ASN A 215 7.93 -8.85 -33.38
N GLY A 216 7.16 -8.81 -34.47
CA GLY A 216 6.34 -9.93 -34.92
C GLY A 216 5.21 -10.29 -33.95
N GLY A 217 4.70 -9.31 -33.20
CA GLY A 217 3.65 -9.49 -32.21
C GLY A 217 4.11 -10.13 -30.89
N LYS A 218 5.43 -10.23 -30.66
CA LYS A 218 5.97 -10.73 -29.39
C LYS A 218 5.95 -9.61 -28.35
N ALA A 219 5.61 -9.92 -27.11
CA ALA A 219 5.65 -8.91 -26.05
C ALA A 219 7.10 -8.45 -25.79
N PRO A 220 7.36 -7.13 -25.70
CA PRO A 220 8.69 -6.60 -25.41
C PRO A 220 9.08 -6.71 -23.92
N PHE A 221 8.15 -7.10 -23.05
CA PHE A 221 8.31 -7.23 -21.61
C PHE A 221 7.56 -8.46 -21.07
N ALA A 222 7.97 -8.93 -19.90
CA ALA A 222 7.21 -9.89 -19.12
C ALA A 222 6.23 -9.17 -18.19
N VAL A 223 5.11 -9.82 -17.85
CA VAL A 223 4.08 -9.27 -16.96
C VAL A 223 4.01 -10.03 -15.65
N TYR A 224 3.87 -9.29 -14.55
CA TYR A 224 3.75 -9.83 -13.19
C TYR A 224 2.58 -9.19 -12.46
N SER A 225 2.18 -9.82 -11.35
CA SER A 225 1.29 -9.19 -10.36
C SER A 225 2.02 -8.94 -9.05
N VAL A 226 1.75 -7.81 -8.41
CA VAL A 226 2.40 -7.38 -7.16
C VAL A 226 1.35 -7.09 -6.11
N TYR A 227 1.43 -7.78 -4.99
CA TYR A 227 0.50 -7.64 -3.87
C TYR A 227 1.28 -7.08 -2.69
N VAL A 228 0.76 -6.04 -2.07
CA VAL A 228 1.38 -5.39 -0.91
C VAL A 228 0.39 -5.34 0.25
N GLU A 229 0.82 -5.83 1.40
CA GLU A 229 0.02 -5.95 2.61
C GLU A 229 0.74 -5.34 3.81
N HIS A 230 0.00 -4.65 4.66
CA HIS A 230 0.47 -4.24 5.98
C HIS A 230 -0.73 -4.14 6.94
N PRO A 231 -0.60 -4.53 8.21
CA PRO A 231 -1.72 -4.53 9.16
C PRO A 231 -2.47 -3.20 9.25
N SER A 232 -1.74 -2.08 9.21
CA SER A 232 -2.27 -0.72 9.33
C SER A 232 -2.71 -0.04 8.03
N TYR A 233 -2.63 -0.72 6.88
CA TYR A 233 -2.93 -0.12 5.57
C TYR A 233 -3.81 -1.03 4.72
N VAL A 234 -4.53 -0.43 3.80
CA VAL A 234 -5.33 -1.13 2.79
C VAL A 234 -4.40 -1.93 1.89
N ARG A 235 -4.76 -3.20 1.63
CA ARG A 235 -4.03 -4.06 0.69
C ARG A 235 -4.04 -3.40 -0.70
N ALA A 236 -2.90 -3.44 -1.38
CA ALA A 236 -2.77 -2.96 -2.75
C ALA A 236 -2.39 -4.12 -3.69
N ILE A 237 -3.04 -4.20 -4.84
CA ILE A 237 -2.87 -5.22 -5.86
C ILE A 237 -2.61 -4.53 -7.19
N PHE A 238 -1.46 -4.83 -7.80
CA PHE A 238 -1.09 -4.34 -9.12
C PHE A 238 -1.02 -5.52 -10.07
N THR A 239 -1.71 -5.42 -11.19
CA THR A 239 -1.69 -6.42 -12.26
C THR A 239 -1.02 -5.85 -13.50
N ASN A 240 -0.53 -6.74 -14.38
CA ASN A 240 0.16 -6.38 -15.61
C ASN A 240 1.40 -5.48 -15.41
N VAL A 241 2.13 -5.67 -14.31
CA VAL A 241 3.36 -4.92 -14.02
C VAL A 241 4.45 -5.36 -15.00
N PRO A 242 4.97 -4.47 -15.87
CA PRO A 242 5.93 -4.84 -16.89
C PRO A 242 7.35 -4.94 -16.32
N VAL A 243 8.10 -5.93 -16.78
CA VAL A 243 9.54 -6.08 -16.52
C VAL A 243 10.28 -6.20 -17.84
N PHE A 244 11.25 -5.30 -18.04
CA PHE A 244 12.09 -5.24 -19.23
C PHE A 244 13.49 -5.80 -18.94
N SER A 245 14.09 -6.45 -19.95
CA SER A 245 15.46 -6.94 -19.82
C SER A 245 16.47 -5.81 -19.58
N GLY A 246 17.41 -6.05 -18.66
CA GLY A 246 18.50 -5.15 -18.31
C GLY A 246 18.09 -3.85 -17.63
N THR A 247 16.84 -3.75 -17.17
CA THR A 247 16.29 -2.54 -16.53
C THR A 247 15.78 -2.84 -15.13
N GLU A 248 16.05 -1.95 -14.18
CA GLU A 248 15.40 -1.97 -12.86
C GLU A 248 14.04 -1.27 -12.95
N SER A 249 12.98 -2.05 -12.77
CA SER A 249 11.59 -1.60 -12.70
C SER A 249 11.26 -1.30 -11.24
N ILE A 250 11.01 -0.02 -10.94
CA ILE A 250 10.53 0.39 -9.62
C ILE A 250 9.00 0.42 -9.67
N GLN A 251 8.36 -0.41 -8.86
CA GLN A 251 6.91 -0.42 -8.68
C GLN A 251 6.55 0.43 -7.46
N PRO A 252 6.13 1.70 -7.64
CA PRO A 252 5.67 2.52 -6.54
C PRO A 252 4.30 2.06 -6.06
N VAL A 253 4.12 2.00 -4.76
CA VAL A 253 2.87 1.62 -4.11
C VAL A 253 2.52 2.70 -3.08
N ALA A 254 1.49 3.49 -3.40
CA ALA A 254 0.93 4.46 -2.46
C ALA A 254 -0.13 3.75 -1.62
N MET A 255 0.16 3.52 -0.34
CA MET A 255 -0.75 2.81 0.56
C MET A 255 -1.62 3.80 1.34
N LEU A 256 -2.87 3.41 1.51
CA LEU A 256 -3.86 4.16 2.28
C LEU A 256 -3.98 3.56 3.68
N ALA A 257 -3.96 4.39 4.71
CA ALA A 257 -4.10 3.91 6.08
C ALA A 257 -5.49 3.31 6.31
N LYS A 258 -5.56 2.24 7.10
CA LYS A 258 -6.83 1.68 7.57
C LYS A 258 -7.39 2.57 8.67
N THR A 259 -8.71 2.79 8.65
CA THR A 259 -9.42 3.43 9.75
C THR A 259 -9.60 2.43 10.89
N ALA A 260 -9.23 2.81 12.12
CA ALA A 260 -9.41 1.96 13.29
C ALA A 260 -10.90 1.64 13.52
N GLY A 261 -11.22 0.36 13.76
CA GLY A 261 -12.58 -0.10 14.06
C GLY A 261 -13.54 -0.17 12.86
N ALA A 262 -13.06 0.12 11.65
CA ALA A 262 -13.85 -0.05 10.43
C ALA A 262 -13.78 -1.49 9.91
N GLN A 263 -14.81 -1.91 9.17
CA GLN A 263 -14.77 -3.11 8.33
C GLN A 263 -13.50 -3.09 7.46
N GLU A 264 -12.87 -4.24 7.24
CA GLU A 264 -11.68 -4.32 6.40
C GLU A 264 -12.01 -3.77 4.99
N PRO A 265 -11.31 -2.70 4.55
CA PRO A 265 -11.63 -2.06 3.28
C PRO A 265 -11.25 -2.95 2.10
N ASP A 266 -11.98 -2.78 1.00
CA ASP A 266 -11.66 -3.42 -0.27
C ASP A 266 -10.23 -3.06 -0.71
N PRO A 267 -9.51 -4.01 -1.34
CA PRO A 267 -8.15 -3.75 -1.80
C PRO A 267 -8.14 -2.68 -2.90
N ILE A 268 -7.07 -1.89 -2.92
CA ILE A 268 -6.77 -1.00 -4.04
C ILE A 268 -6.27 -1.88 -5.19
N VAL A 269 -7.03 -1.99 -6.26
CA VAL A 269 -6.64 -2.77 -7.46
C VAL A 269 -6.27 -1.82 -8.59
N VAL A 270 -5.10 -2.04 -9.19
CA VAL A 270 -4.57 -1.24 -10.30
C VAL A 270 -4.14 -2.17 -11.43
N ASP A 271 -4.67 -1.94 -12.63
CA ASP A 271 -4.15 -2.51 -13.87
C ASP A 271 -3.13 -1.54 -14.48
N GLN A 272 -1.87 -1.97 -14.61
CA GLN A 272 -0.81 -1.13 -15.16
C GLN A 272 -0.89 -0.97 -16.68
N SER A 273 -1.66 -1.81 -17.38
CA SER A 273 -1.88 -1.63 -18.82
C SER A 273 -2.69 -0.36 -19.13
N GLU A 274 -3.60 0.04 -18.23
CA GLU A 274 -4.48 1.20 -18.41
C GLU A 274 -3.77 2.54 -18.17
N ARG A 275 -2.67 2.56 -17.40
CA ARG A 275 -1.91 3.80 -17.12
C ARG A 275 -1.02 4.27 -18.27
N ASN A 276 -0.66 3.38 -19.20
CA ASN A 276 0.22 3.72 -20.32
C ASN A 276 -0.53 4.41 -21.49
N SER A 277 -1.81 4.75 -21.33
CA SER A 277 -2.64 5.40 -22.37
C SER A 277 -2.78 6.92 -22.21
N LEU A 278 -1.92 7.58 -21.43
CA LEU A 278 -1.91 9.05 -21.23
C LEU A 278 -0.92 9.76 -22.16
#